data_AF-A0A843G7H8-F1
#
_entry.id   AF-A0A843G7H8-F1
#
_cell.length_a   1.000
_cell.length_b   1.000
_cell.length_c   1.000
_cell.angle_alpha   90.00
_cell.angle_beta   90.00
_cell.angle_gamma   90.00
#
_symmetry.space_group_name_H-M   'P 1'
#
loop_
_entity.id
_entity.type
_entity.pdbx_description
1 polymer ?
#
loop_
_entity_poly.entity_id
_entity_poly.type
_entity_poly.pdbx_seq_one_letter_code
_entity_poly.pdbx_strand_id
1 'polypeptide(L)'
;VSAVKALKAIYDSNGLAETVTDEEILDAQKLLARTEGVGVEPASAASIAGLKKLVEQGDIDKGERVVCVVTGHLLKDPNTAIDACVDPVQVDADIDKIKEILLNK
;
A
#
# COMPACT_ATOMS: atom_id res chain seq x y z
N VAL A 1 -2.39 -22.68 -2.00
CA VAL A 1 -3.70 -22.00 -2.15
C VAL A 1 -4.65 -22.92 -2.91
N SER A 2 -5.95 -22.97 -2.55
CA SER A 2 -6.94 -23.79 -3.27
C SER A 2 -7.75 -22.92 -4.22
N ALA A 3 -7.40 -22.92 -5.51
CA ALA A 3 -8.10 -22.13 -6.54
C ALA A 3 -9.60 -22.48 -6.62
N VAL A 4 -9.95 -23.75 -6.42
CA VAL A 4 -11.34 -24.23 -6.41
C VAL A 4 -12.17 -23.52 -5.33
N LYS A 5 -11.63 -23.38 -4.11
CA LYS A 5 -12.33 -22.68 -3.02
C LYS A 5 -12.47 -21.19 -3.29
N ALA A 6 -11.45 -20.56 -3.89
CA ALA A 6 -11.50 -19.14 -4.24
C ALA A 6 -12.56 -18.86 -5.32
N LEU A 7 -12.58 -19.64 -6.41
CA LEU A 7 -13.58 -19.52 -7.47
C LEU A 7 -15.00 -19.71 -6.92
N LYS A 8 -15.20 -20.72 -6.07
CA LYS A 8 -16.50 -20.94 -5.43
C LYS A 8 -16.94 -19.71 -4.62
N ALA A 9 -16.06 -19.13 -3.81
CA ALA A 9 -16.39 -17.95 -3.01
C ALA A 9 -16.76 -16.73 -3.88
N ILE A 10 -16.00 -16.49 -4.97
CA ILE A 10 -16.28 -15.42 -5.93
C ILE A 10 -17.66 -15.60 -6.57
N TYR A 11 -17.98 -16.81 -7.05
CA TYR A 11 -19.27 -17.08 -7.68
C TYR A 11 -20.44 -17.03 -6.70
N ASP A 12 -20.29 -17.64 -5.52
CA ASP A 12 -21.35 -17.66 -4.49
C ASP A 12 -21.65 -16.23 -3.98
N SER A 13 -20.68 -15.31 -4.02
CA SER A 13 -20.85 -13.91 -3.59
C SER A 13 -21.19 -12.93 -4.71
N ASN A 14 -21.30 -13.38 -5.97
CA ASN A 14 -21.33 -12.51 -7.16
C ASN A 14 -20.17 -11.48 -7.17
N GLY A 15 -19.00 -11.90 -6.69
CA GLY A 15 -17.81 -11.06 -6.65
C GLY A 15 -17.03 -11.07 -7.98
N LEU A 16 -15.83 -10.51 -7.92
CA LEU A 16 -14.89 -10.47 -9.04
C LEU A 16 -13.48 -10.87 -8.61
N ALA A 17 -12.61 -11.09 -9.58
CA ALA A 17 -11.17 -11.18 -9.38
C ALA A 17 -10.48 -10.14 -10.27
N GLU A 18 -9.54 -9.41 -9.69
CA GLU A 18 -8.76 -8.38 -10.37
C GLU A 18 -7.27 -8.60 -10.11
N THR A 19 -6.42 -8.20 -11.06
CA THR A 19 -4.97 -8.27 -10.94
C THR A 19 -4.37 -6.87 -10.81
N VAL A 20 -3.25 -6.81 -10.11
CA VAL A 20 -2.44 -5.60 -9.95
C VAL A 20 -0.98 -5.96 -10.21
N THR A 21 -0.25 -4.98 -10.71
CA THR A 21 1.19 -5.05 -10.96
C THR A 21 1.97 -4.84 -9.66
N ASP A 22 3.25 -5.25 -9.64
CA ASP A 22 4.13 -5.01 -8.50
C ASP A 22 4.30 -3.50 -8.20
N GLU A 23 4.32 -2.66 -9.24
CA GLU A 23 4.38 -1.19 -9.08
C GLU A 23 3.15 -0.65 -8.35
N GLU A 24 1.95 -1.08 -8.77
CA GLU A 24 0.69 -0.69 -8.11
C GLU A 24 0.65 -1.16 -6.65
N ILE A 25 1.20 -2.36 -6.36
CA ILE A 25 1.32 -2.89 -5.00
C ILE A 25 2.23 -2.00 -4.14
N LEU A 26 3.42 -1.64 -4.63
CA LEU A 26 4.39 -0.82 -3.90
C LEU A 26 3.87 0.61 -3.68
N ASP A 27 3.17 1.16 -4.67
CA ASP A 27 2.54 2.47 -4.55
C ASP A 27 1.40 2.48 -3.52
N ALA A 28 0.57 1.43 -3.52
CA ALA A 28 -0.50 1.28 -2.53
C ALA A 28 0.07 1.09 -1.11
N GLN A 29 1.16 0.34 -0.97
CA GLN A 29 1.86 0.17 0.32
C GLN A 29 2.38 1.51 0.84
N LYS A 30 3.05 2.30 -0.01
CA LYS A 30 3.56 3.63 0.33
C LYS A 30 2.42 4.60 0.67
N LEU A 31 1.33 4.57 -0.09
CA LEU A 31 0.15 5.40 0.14
C LEU A 31 -0.41 5.12 1.54
N LEU A 32 -0.71 3.85 1.84
CA LEU A 32 -1.28 3.44 3.13
C LEU A 32 -0.38 3.85 4.31
N ALA A 33 0.94 3.65 4.18
CA ALA A 33 1.88 4.04 5.22
C ALA A 33 1.96 5.57 5.42
N ARG A 34 1.88 6.35 4.34
CA ARG A 34 2.01 7.81 4.39
C ARG A 34 0.74 8.53 4.84
N THR A 35 -0.44 8.00 4.49
CA THR A 35 -1.72 8.66 4.83
C THR A 35 -2.31 8.15 6.14
N GLU A 36 -2.17 6.85 6.43
CA GLU A 36 -2.81 6.23 7.61
C GLU A 36 -1.81 5.76 8.68
N GLY A 37 -0.50 5.79 8.40
CA GLY A 37 0.51 5.28 9.33
C GLY A 37 0.50 3.75 9.50
N VAL A 38 -0.12 3.03 8.56
CA VAL A 38 -0.24 1.56 8.62
C VAL A 38 0.78 0.90 7.71
N GLY A 39 1.77 0.23 8.31
CA GLY A 39 2.82 -0.50 7.60
C GLY A 39 2.47 -1.97 7.38
N VAL A 40 2.47 -2.43 6.12
CA VAL A 40 2.11 -3.81 5.73
C VAL A 40 3.17 -4.43 4.83
N GLU A 41 3.21 -5.76 4.73
CA GLU A 41 4.02 -6.46 3.72
C GLU A 41 3.46 -6.20 2.29
N PRO A 42 4.26 -6.33 1.21
CA PRO A 42 3.81 -6.02 -0.15
C PRO A 42 2.52 -6.75 -0.56
N ALA A 43 2.44 -8.07 -0.35
CA ALA A 43 1.25 -8.85 -0.72
C ALA A 43 -0.04 -8.36 -0.02
N SER A 44 0.06 -7.74 1.16
CA SER A 44 -1.09 -7.19 1.87
C SER A 44 -1.62 -5.92 1.23
N ALA A 45 -0.76 -5.13 0.57
CA ALA A 45 -1.15 -3.92 -0.11
C ALA A 45 -1.92 -4.17 -1.43
N ALA A 46 -1.93 -5.41 -1.94
CA ALA A 46 -2.67 -5.78 -3.14
C ALA A 46 -4.18 -5.48 -3.04
N SER A 47 -4.78 -5.61 -1.85
CA SER A 47 -6.20 -5.27 -1.63
C SER A 47 -6.48 -3.77 -1.76
N ILE A 48 -5.52 -2.92 -1.39
CA ILE A 48 -5.60 -1.46 -1.52
C ILE A 48 -5.36 -1.03 -2.97
N ALA A 49 -4.36 -1.63 -3.63
CA ALA A 49 -4.09 -1.42 -5.05
C ALA A 49 -5.31 -1.79 -5.91
N GLY A 50 -5.89 -2.96 -5.66
CA GLY A 50 -7.10 -3.41 -6.35
C GLY A 50 -8.29 -2.48 -6.10
N LEU A 51 -8.52 -2.04 -4.85
CA LEU A 51 -9.57 -1.07 -4.54
C LEU A 51 -9.38 0.24 -5.32
N LYS A 52 -8.17 0.80 -5.33
CA LYS A 52 -7.87 2.04 -6.07
C LYS A 52 -8.22 1.88 -7.55
N LYS A 53 -7.78 0.78 -8.17
CA LYS A 53 -8.05 0.47 -9.57
C LYS A 53 -9.54 0.34 -9.87
N LEU A 54 -10.29 -0.41 -9.05
CA LEU A 54 -11.73 -0.61 -9.22
C LEU A 54 -12.53 0.69 -9.04
N VAL A 55 -12.11 1.57 -8.13
CA VAL A 55 -12.72 2.90 -7.97
C VAL A 55 -12.42 3.80 -9.19
N GLU A 56 -11.22 3.73 -9.76
CA GLU A 56 -10.85 4.47 -10.97
C GLU A 56 -11.59 3.97 -12.22
N GLN A 57 -11.88 2.67 -12.29
CA GLN A 57 -12.68 2.04 -13.34
C GLN A 57 -14.19 2.30 -13.20
N GLY A 58 -14.65 2.68 -12.01
CA GLY A 58 -16.06 2.89 -11.69
C GLY A 58 -16.82 1.62 -11.32
N ASP A 59 -16.13 0.52 -11.05
CA ASP A 59 -16.73 -0.74 -10.57
C ASP A 59 -17.11 -0.68 -9.08
N ILE A 60 -16.46 0.22 -8.31
CA ILE A 60 -16.78 0.52 -6.91
C ILE A 60 -17.06 2.02 -6.76
N ASP A 61 -18.20 2.37 -6.20
CA ASP A 61 -18.58 3.75 -5.95
C ASP A 61 -17.88 4.32 -4.70
N LYS A 62 -17.52 5.62 -4.74
CA LYS A 62 -16.87 6.32 -3.61
C LYS A 62 -17.70 6.37 -2.33
N GLY A 63 -19.00 6.11 -2.41
CA GLY A 63 -19.92 6.05 -1.28
C GLY A 63 -20.02 4.67 -0.61
N GLU A 64 -19.42 3.63 -1.21
CA GLU A 64 -19.48 2.28 -0.68
C GLU A 64 -18.61 2.09 0.56
N ARG A 65 -19.02 1.16 1.43
CA ARG A 65 -18.23 0.75 2.59
C ARG A 65 -17.43 -0.48 2.22
N VAL A 66 -16.12 -0.29 2.10
CA VAL A 66 -15.18 -1.35 1.73
C VAL A 66 -14.29 -1.73 2.91
N VAL A 67 -13.97 -3.02 3.03
CA VAL A 67 -12.96 -3.54 3.96
C VAL A 67 -11.84 -4.18 3.17
N CYS A 68 -10.64 -3.62 3.27
CA CYS A 68 -9.42 -4.19 2.69
C CYS A 68 -8.69 -5.02 3.75
N VAL A 69 -8.49 -6.31 3.47
CA VAL A 69 -7.80 -7.21 4.41
C VAL A 69 -6.29 -7.10 4.19
N VAL A 70 -5.58 -6.69 5.23
CA VAL A 70 -4.11 -6.66 5.28
C VAL A 70 -3.62 -7.79 6.19
N THR A 71 -2.90 -8.76 5.62
CA THR A 71 -2.62 -10.04 6.28
C THR A 71 -1.29 -10.09 7.01
N GLY A 72 -0.33 -9.24 6.63
CA GLY A 72 1.04 -9.28 7.13
C GLY A 72 1.58 -7.91 7.51
N HIS A 73 2.34 -7.89 8.59
CA HIS A 73 3.00 -6.71 9.12
C HIS A 73 4.25 -6.35 8.31
N LEU A 74 4.56 -5.04 8.19
CA LEU A 74 5.74 -4.53 7.48
C LEU A 74 7.05 -5.24 7.87
N LEU A 75 7.25 -5.49 9.17
CA LEU A 75 8.48 -6.09 9.71
C LEU A 75 8.72 -7.55 9.31
N LYS A 76 7.81 -8.18 8.58
CA LYS A 76 8.04 -9.51 8.01
C LYS A 76 9.05 -9.46 6.84
N ASP A 77 9.15 -8.31 6.19
CA ASP A 77 10.14 -8.03 5.14
C ASP A 77 10.64 -6.58 5.26
N PRO A 78 11.55 -6.31 6.23
CA PRO A 78 12.04 -4.97 6.48
C PRO A 78 12.91 -4.44 5.33
N ASN A 79 13.52 -5.32 4.52
CA ASN A 79 14.39 -4.90 3.43
C ASN A 79 13.59 -4.23 2.31
N THR A 80 12.46 -4.81 1.90
CA THR A 80 11.56 -4.17 0.93
C THR A 80 11.07 -2.80 1.41
N ALA A 81 10.86 -2.64 2.71
CA ALA A 81 10.50 -1.36 3.29
C ALA A 81 11.65 -0.33 3.21
N ILE A 82 12.88 -0.76 3.51
CA ILE A 82 14.08 0.08 3.43
C ILE A 82 14.37 0.48 1.98
N ASP A 83 14.31 -0.47 1.04
CA ASP A 83 14.57 -0.24 -0.39
C ASP A 83 13.52 0.68 -1.03
N ALA A 84 12.31 0.76 -0.45
CA ALA A 84 11.26 1.68 -0.86
C ALA A 84 11.45 3.12 -0.32
N CYS A 85 12.37 3.33 0.62
CA CYS A 85 12.71 4.63 1.20
C CYS A 85 13.85 5.31 0.44
N VAL A 86 13.98 6.63 0.63
CA VAL A 86 15.16 7.38 0.22
C VAL A 86 16.08 7.57 1.41
N ASP A 87 17.38 7.63 1.16
CA ASP A 87 18.35 7.92 2.20
C ASP A 87 18.01 9.25 2.91
N PRO A 88 18.09 9.30 4.25
CA PRO A 88 17.95 10.55 4.98
C PRO A 88 18.98 11.58 4.50
N VAL A 89 18.55 12.84 4.39
CA VAL A 89 19.45 13.94 4.05
C VAL A 89 20.48 14.08 5.16
N GLN A 90 21.77 13.91 4.83
CA GLN A 90 22.87 14.10 5.76
C GLN A 90 23.15 15.60 5.95
N VAL A 91 23.37 15.99 7.21
CA VAL A 91 23.67 17.37 7.60
C VAL A 91 24.69 17.35 8.74
N ASP A 92 25.56 18.35 8.78
CA ASP A 92 26.51 18.49 9.89
C ASP A 92 25.78 18.70 11.21
N ALA A 93 26.47 18.45 12.33
CA ALA A 93 25.95 18.66 13.69
C ALA A 93 25.86 20.16 14.04
N ASP A 94 25.06 20.89 13.28
CA ASP A 94 24.87 22.34 13.32
C ASP A 94 23.37 22.67 13.20
N ILE A 95 22.85 23.39 14.19
CA ILE A 95 21.43 23.74 14.26
C ILE A 95 20.98 24.66 13.14
N ASP A 96 21.86 25.55 12.65
CA ASP A 96 21.50 26.51 11.62
C ASP A 96 21.43 25.82 10.25
N LYS A 97 22.29 24.84 9.99
CA LYS A 97 22.17 23.97 8.79
C LYS A 97 20.91 23.11 8.82
N ILE A 98 20.52 22.59 9.98
CA ILE A 98 19.26 21.84 10.14
C ILE A 98 18.06 22.75 9.82
N LYS A 99 18.04 23.99 10.33
CA LYS A 99 16.96 24.95 10.04
C LYS A 99 16.85 25.27 8.56
N GLU A 100 17.98 25.46 7.87
CA GLU A 100 17.98 25.74 6.42
C GLU A 100 17.25 24.65 5.64
N ILE A 101 17.53 23.37 5.94
CA ILE A 101 16.92 22.22 5.24
C ILE A 101 15.42 22.07 5.54
N LEU A 102 14.99 22.37 6.77
CA LEU A 102 13.60 22.20 7.19
C LEU A 102 12.71 23.38 6.79
N LEU A 103 13.26 24.61 6.77
CA LEU A 103 12.48 25.83 6.60
C LEU A 103 12.53 26.43 5.19
N ASN A 104 13.51 26.04 4.36
CA ASN A 104 13.60 26.49 2.96
C ASN A 104 12.97 25.49 1.96
N LYS A 105 12.07 24.63 2.44
CA LYS A 105 11.24 23.76 1.59
C LYS A 105 9.96 24.47 1.16
#